data_AF-A0A2G9QGF8-F1
#
_entry.id   AF-A0A2G9QGF8-F1
#
_cell.length_a   1.000
_cell.length_b   1.000
_cell.length_c   1.000
_cell.angle_alpha   90.00
_cell.angle_beta   90.00
_cell.angle_gamma   90.00
#
_symmetry.space_group_name_H-M   'P 1'
#
loop_
_entity.id
_entity.type
_entity.pdbx_description
1 polymer ?
#
loop_
_entity_poly.entity_id
_entity_poly.type
_entity_poly.pdbx_seq_one_letter_code
_entity_poly.pdbx_strand_id
1 'polypeptide(L)' 'MIGGSWGNEQKEGFFPFQTGSTTKVSFTFEQDKITVRLPSGSPFSFPIRFPISQITYVSVDELETKSITLN' A
#
# COMPACT_ATOMS: atom_id res chain seq x y z
N MET A 1 11.23 6.72 -2.00
CA MET A 1 11.69 7.63 -3.07
C MET A 1 13.00 8.24 -2.61
N ILE A 2 14.05 8.23 -3.43
CA ILE A 2 15.26 8.99 -3.12
C ILE A 2 15.23 10.20 -4.04
N GLY A 3 15.15 11.41 -3.47
CA GLY A 3 15.23 12.66 -4.24
C GLY A 3 14.11 12.88 -5.28
N GLY A 4 12.88 12.44 -5.01
CA GLY A 4 11.72 12.70 -5.89
C GLY A 4 11.66 11.88 -7.18
N SER A 5 12.56 10.91 -7.36
CA SER A 5 12.56 10.01 -8.52
C SER A 5 11.78 8.71 -8.27
N TRP A 6 11.15 8.19 -9.32
CA TRP A 6 10.51 6.87 -9.33
C TRP A 6 11.56 5.74 -9.27
N GLY A 7 11.24 4.68 -8.53
CA GLY A 7 12.04 3.44 -8.52
C GLY A 7 11.49 2.39 -9.50
N ASN A 8 12.04 1.18 -9.47
CA ASN A 8 11.57 0.10 -10.35
C ASN A 8 10.12 -0.34 -10.02
N GLU A 9 9.29 -0.52 -11.04
CA GLU A 9 7.89 -0.94 -10.85
C GLU A 9 7.81 -2.40 -10.38
N GLN A 10 6.88 -2.71 -9.47
CA GLN A 10 6.48 -4.06 -9.09
C GLN A 10 4.99 -4.20 -9.40
N LYS A 11 4.61 -5.23 -10.18
CA LYS A 11 3.23 -5.47 -10.61
C LYS A 11 2.75 -6.79 -10.02
N GLU A 12 1.55 -6.76 -9.44
CA GLU A 12 0.85 -7.96 -8.99
C GLU A 12 -0.12 -8.42 -10.07
N GLY A 13 -0.21 -9.74 -10.29
CA GLY A 13 -1.11 -10.30 -11.31
C GLY A 13 -2.58 -10.33 -10.90
N PHE A 14 -2.88 -10.12 -9.62
CA PHE A 14 -4.23 -10.20 -9.06
C PHE A 14 -4.78 -8.80 -8.75
N PHE A 15 -5.95 -8.46 -9.29
CA PHE A 15 -6.57 -7.13 -9.20
C PHE A 15 -8.03 -7.20 -8.72
N PRO A 16 -8.28 -7.23 -7.40
CA PRO A 16 -9.62 -7.41 -6.83
C PRO A 16 -10.38 -6.09 -6.59
N PHE A 17 -10.27 -5.13 -7.53
CA PHE A 17 -10.97 -3.85 -7.41
C PHE A 17 -12.07 -3.72 -8.47
N GLN A 18 -13.21 -3.18 -8.05
CA GLN A 18 -14.36 -2.95 -8.92
C GLN A 18 -14.82 -1.49 -8.80
N THR A 19 -14.99 -0.81 -9.93
CA THR A 19 -15.49 0.57 -9.98
C THR A 19 -16.85 0.68 -9.30
N GLY A 20 -17.03 1.73 -8.47
CA GLY A 20 -18.26 1.99 -7.73
C GLY A 20 -18.44 1.16 -6.45
N SER A 21 -17.51 0.24 -6.15
CA SER A 21 -17.54 -0.54 -4.90
C SER A 21 -16.75 0.15 -3.77
N THR A 22 -17.12 -0.15 -2.52
CA THR A 22 -16.28 0.18 -1.35
C THR A 22 -15.30 -0.96 -1.10
N THR A 23 -14.06 -0.62 -0.81
CA THR A 23 -12.99 -1.59 -0.54
C THR A 23 -12.25 -1.24 0.75
N LYS A 24 -11.57 -2.24 1.34
CA LYS A 24 -10.64 -2.04 2.45
C LYS A 24 -9.28 -2.60 2.05
N VAL A 25 -8.26 -1.75 2.17
CA VAL A 25 -6.85 -2.13 2.02
C VAL A 25 -6.19 -1.98 3.39
N SER A 26 -5.37 -2.95 3.77
CA SER A 26 -4.61 -2.91 5.03
C SER A 26 -3.13 -3.03 4.75
N PHE A 27 -2.34 -2.18 5.42
CA PHE A 27 -0.89 -2.13 5.30
C PHE A 27 -0.28 -2.48 6.65
N THR A 28 0.72 -3.35 6.65
CA THR A 28 1.54 -3.66 7.83
C THR A 28 2.97 -3.30 7.52
N PHE A 29 3.51 -2.32 8.26
CA PHE A 29 4.91 -1.93 8.17
C PHE A 29 5.77 -2.86 9.02
N GLU A 30 6.75 -3.50 8.40
CA GLU A 30 7.69 -4.44 9.00
C GLU A 30 9.12 -3.94 8.78
N GLN A 31 10.12 -4.67 9.29
CA GLN A 31 11.52 -4.24 9.25
C GLN A 31 12.06 -4.02 7.82
N ASP A 32 11.69 -4.88 6.87
CA ASP A 32 12.24 -4.90 5.51
C ASP A 32 11.17 -4.76 4.41
N LYS A 33 9.89 -4.73 4.77
CA LYS A 33 8.77 -4.70 3.82
C LYS A 33 7.51 -4.05 4.38
N ILE A 34 6.58 -3.77 3.47
CA ILE A 34 5.18 -3.48 3.75
C ILE A 34 4.36 -4.65 3.24
N THR A 35 3.63 -5.32 4.13
CA THR A 35 2.67 -6.35 3.74
C THR A 35 1.32 -5.69 3.44
N VAL A 36 0.78 -5.96 2.26
CA VAL A 36 -0.49 -5.42 1.78
C VAL A 36 -1.55 -6.54 1.77
N ARG A 37 -2.69 -6.26 2.39
CA ARG A 37 -3.87 -7.14 2.38
C ARG A 37 -4.99 -6.45 1.63
N LEU A 38 -5.46 -7.13 0.59
CA LEU A 38 -6.62 -6.72 -0.21
C LEU A 38 -7.89 -7.42 0.30
N PRO A 39 -9.10 -7.02 -0.18
CA PRO A 39 -10.35 -7.65 0.24
C PRO A 39 -10.45 -9.14 -0.11
N SER A 40 -9.74 -9.59 -1.14
CA SER A 40 -9.64 -10.97 -1.56
C SER A 40 -8.23 -11.28 -2.07
N GLY A 41 -7.95 -12.56 -2.30
CA GLY A 41 -6.62 -13.03 -2.71
C GLY A 41 -5.64 -13.17 -1.54
N SER A 42 -4.44 -13.64 -1.86
CA SER A 42 -3.35 -13.77 -0.90
C SER A 42 -2.70 -12.40 -0.64
N PRO A 43 -2.25 -12.12 0.60
CA PRO A 43 -1.42 -10.95 0.88
C PRO A 43 -0.16 -10.96 0.02
N PHE A 44 0.32 -9.77 -0.35
CA PHE A 44 1.60 -9.59 -1.02
C PHE A 44 2.46 -8.57 -0.26
N SER A 45 3.74 -8.44 -0.62
CA SER A 45 4.66 -7.55 0.06
C SER A 45 5.38 -6.64 -0.92
N PHE A 46 5.66 -5.41 -0.47
CA PHE A 46 6.50 -4.45 -1.17
C PHE A 46 7.73 -4.11 -0.32
N PRO A 47 8.96 -4.17 -0.85
CA PRO A 47 10.18 -4.00 -0.04
C PRO A 47 10.39 -2.55 0.41
N ILE A 48 10.99 -2.36 1.58
CA ILE A 48 11.51 -1.06 2.02
C ILE A 48 12.79 -0.76 1.25
N ARG A 49 12.73 0.21 0.34
CA ARG A 49 13.83 0.54 -0.60
C ARG A 49 14.75 1.65 -0.15
N PHE A 50 14.50 2.22 1.03
CA PHE A 50 15.31 3.28 1.61
C PHE A 50 15.17 3.24 3.13
N PRO A 51 16.18 3.71 3.89
CA PRO A 51 16.19 3.58 5.34
C PRO A 51 15.08 4.44 5.97
N ILE A 52 14.01 3.80 6.45
CA ILE A 52 12.95 4.41 7.25
C ILE A 52 12.64 3.54 8.46
N SER A 53 12.30 4.19 9.57
CA SER A 53 11.90 3.53 10.81
C SER A 53 10.42 3.73 11.16
N GLN A 54 9.73 4.62 10.45
CA GLN A 54 8.33 4.95 10.66
C GLN A 54 7.70 5.53 9.39
N ILE A 55 6.38 5.39 9.28
CA ILE A 55 5.58 6.05 8.25
C ILE A 55 4.97 7.30 8.87
N THR A 56 5.36 8.47 8.37
CA THR A 56 4.89 9.79 8.88
C THR A 56 3.89 10.48 7.96
N TYR A 57 3.61 9.89 6.79
CA TYR A 57 2.79 10.49 5.76
C TYR A 57 1.98 9.42 5.02
N VAL A 58 0.69 9.70 4.82
CA VAL A 58 -0.24 8.92 3.99
C VAL A 58 -1.04 9.89 3.13
N SER A 59 -1.12 9.62 1.83
CA SER A 59 -1.97 10.35 0.89
C SER A 59 -2.80 9.36 0.08
N VAL A 60 -4.05 9.72 -0.17
CA VAL A 60 -4.95 8.97 -1.06
C VAL A 60 -5.33 9.90 -2.19
N ASP A 61 -5.09 9.46 -3.41
CA ASP A 61 -5.48 10.15 -4.65
C ASP A 61 -6.42 9.23 -5.45
N GLU A 62 -7.28 9.83 -6.27
CA GLU A 62 -8.27 9.15 -7.13
C GLU A 62 -9.31 8.23 -6.44
N LEU A 63 -9.30 8.15 -5.09
CA LEU A 63 -10.26 7.38 -4.30
C LEU A 63 -10.95 8.26 -3.24
N GLU A 64 -12.24 8.07 -3.05
CA GLU A 64 -12.97 8.70 -1.95
C GLU A 64 -12.66 7.97 -0.62
N THR A 65 -11.98 8.64 0.30
CA THR A 65 -11.63 8.06 1.60
C THR A 65 -12.85 8.07 2.53
N LYS A 66 -13.27 6.88 2.99
CA LYS A 66 -14.37 6.73 3.97
C LYS A 66 -13.88 6.63 5.41
N SER A 67 -12.79 5.90 5.66
CA SER A 67 -12.22 5.76 6.99
C SER A 67 -10.72 5.42 6.92
N ILE A 68 -10.00 5.83 7.96
CA ILE A 68 -8.61 5.45 8.21
C ILE A 68 -8.53 5.01 9.68
N THR A 69 -7.94 3.86 9.94
CA THR A 69 -7.75 3.32 11.30
C THR A 69 -6.29 2.93 11.48
N LEU A 70 -5.71 3.36 12.59
CA LEU A 70 -4.36 3.00 13.03
C LEU A 70 -4.52 2.10 14.25
N ASN A 71 -3.92 0.91 14.22
CA ASN A 71 -3.90 -0.04 15.33
C ASN A 71 -2.59 0.08 16.11
#